data_AF-A0A530QLW4-F1
#
_entry.id   AF-A0A530QLW4-F1
#
_cell.length_a   1.000
_cell.length_b   1.000
_cell.length_c   1.000
_cell.angle_alpha   90.00
_cell.angle_beta   90.00
_cell.angle_gamma   90.00
#
_symmetry.space_group_name_H-M   'P 1'
#
loop_
_entity.id
_entity.type
_entity.pdbx_description
1 polymer ?
#
loop_
_entity_poly.entity_id
_entity_poly.type
_entity_poly.pdbx_seq_one_letter_code
_entity_poly.pdbx_strand_id
1 'polypeptide(L)'
;HSPDSIALFDEADGLFFAGDAIYDAMLIDDLPDSDRSAYRRTMQRLLDLPIRIGHGGHGPSFDAKRMREIANGYLGRTDGIGA
;
A
#
# COMPACT_ATOMS: atom_id res chain seq x y z
N HIS A 1 -3.44 -6.95 -2.11
CA HIS A 1 -3.64 -7.80 -0.92
C HIS A 1 -4.84 -8.73 -1.14
N SER A 2 -6.07 -8.20 -1.15
CA SER A 2 -7.29 -8.91 -1.59
C SER A 2 -8.11 -8.04 -2.55
N PRO A 3 -9.03 -8.61 -3.35
CA PRO A 3 -9.83 -7.85 -4.33
C PRO A 3 -10.79 -6.84 -3.68
N ASP A 4 -11.30 -7.17 -2.49
CA ASP A 4 -12.30 -6.38 -1.78
C ASP A 4 -11.70 -5.40 -0.76
N SER A 5 -10.37 -5.26 -0.75
CA SER A 5 -9.68 -4.29 0.09
C SER A 5 -10.06 -2.86 -0.30
N ILE A 6 -10.43 -2.05 0.70
CA ILE A 6 -10.66 -0.61 0.55
C ILE A 6 -9.73 0.19 1.45
N ALA A 7 -9.41 1.40 1.03
CA ALA A 7 -8.71 2.39 1.85
C ALA A 7 -9.52 3.70 1.85
N LEU A 8 -9.43 4.44 2.95
CA LEU A 8 -10.15 5.70 3.15
C LEU A 8 -9.15 6.84 3.28
N PHE A 9 -9.35 7.92 2.53
CA PHE A 9 -8.49 9.10 2.55
C PHE A 9 -9.31 10.34 2.86
N ASP A 10 -8.90 11.09 3.88
CA ASP A 10 -9.38 12.44 4.15
C ASP A 10 -8.49 13.44 3.40
N GLU A 11 -9.02 14.00 2.31
CA GLU A 11 -8.30 14.96 1.47
C GLU A 11 -7.98 16.29 2.18
N ALA A 12 -8.74 16.66 3.22
CA ALA A 12 -8.55 17.92 3.91
C ALA A 12 -7.41 17.86 4.95
N ASP A 13 -7.28 16.74 5.67
CA ASP A 13 -6.27 16.54 6.72
C ASP A 13 -5.07 15.69 6.26
N GLY A 14 -5.22 14.94 5.17
CA GLY A 14 -4.23 13.97 4.71
C GLY A 14 -4.20 12.68 5.56
N LEU A 15 -5.24 12.39 6.33
CA LEU A 15 -5.37 11.15 7.10
C LEU A 15 -5.74 9.99 6.17
N PHE A 16 -4.99 8.89 6.24
CA PHE A 16 -5.18 7.74 5.38
C PHE A 16 -5.31 6.43 6.16
N PHE A 17 -6.47 5.77 6.09
CA PHE A 17 -6.64 4.41 6.58
C PHE A 17 -6.45 3.43 5.43
N ALA A 18 -5.31 2.74 5.42
CA ALA A 18 -4.87 1.91 4.32
C ALA A 18 -5.40 0.47 4.35
N GLY A 19 -5.89 0.02 5.51
CA GLY A 19 -6.11 -1.42 5.75
C GLY A 19 -4.86 -2.23 5.41
N ASP A 20 -5.04 -3.41 4.83
CA ASP A 20 -3.93 -4.26 4.41
C ASP A 20 -3.39 -3.92 3.00
N ALA A 21 -3.81 -2.80 2.41
CA ALA A 21 -3.24 -2.35 1.15
C ALA A 21 -1.79 -1.89 1.35
N ILE A 22 -1.46 -1.18 2.43
CA ILE A 22 -0.09 -0.80 2.75
C ILE A 22 0.09 -0.60 4.25
N TYR A 23 1.19 -1.12 4.80
CA TYR A 23 1.50 -1.06 6.21
C TYR A 23 3.00 -1.23 6.45
N ASP A 24 3.50 -0.70 7.57
CA ASP A 24 4.94 -0.73 7.92
C ASP A 24 5.32 -2.08 8.57
N ALA A 25 5.20 -3.14 7.78
CA ALA A 25 5.66 -4.49 8.08
C ALA A 25 5.85 -5.28 6.77
N MET A 26 5.91 -6.61 6.86
CA MET A 26 6.02 -7.47 5.69
C MET A 26 4.70 -7.51 4.90
N LEU A 27 4.69 -6.94 3.70
CA LEU A 27 3.55 -7.00 2.78
C LEU A 27 3.40 -8.41 2.19
N ILE A 28 2.20 -8.96 2.32
CA ILE A 28 1.83 -10.31 1.87
C ILE A 28 0.99 -10.22 0.59
N ASP A 29 1.35 -11.01 -0.42
CA ASP A 29 0.75 -11.02 -1.76
C ASP A 29 0.62 -12.42 -2.39
N ASP A 30 0.68 -13.47 -1.58
CA ASP A 30 0.66 -14.88 -1.97
C ASP A 30 -0.48 -15.67 -1.31
N LEU A 31 -1.53 -14.98 -0.84
CA LEU A 31 -2.75 -15.61 -0.36
C LEU A 31 -3.62 -16.09 -1.55
N PRO A 32 -4.55 -17.05 -1.35
CA PRO A 32 -5.35 -17.63 -2.43
C PRO A 32 -6.05 -16.61 -3.34
N ASP A 33 -6.54 -15.49 -2.77
CA ASP A 33 -7.24 -14.43 -3.51
C ASP A 33 -6.36 -13.21 -3.82
N SER A 34 -5.05 -13.30 -3.57
CA SER A 34 -4.13 -12.21 -3.91
C SER A 34 -3.95 -12.07 -5.42
N ASP A 35 -4.07 -10.85 -5.93
CA ASP A 35 -3.67 -10.48 -7.28
C ASP A 35 -2.44 -9.56 -7.20
N ARG A 36 -1.26 -10.08 -7.56
CA ARG A 36 0.00 -9.33 -7.52
C ARG A 36 0.04 -8.19 -8.54
N SER A 37 -0.53 -8.38 -9.73
CA SER A 37 -0.56 -7.33 -10.75
C SER A 37 -1.47 -6.18 -10.32
N ALA A 38 -2.64 -6.47 -9.74
CA ALA A 38 -3.49 -5.46 -9.10
C ALA A 38 -2.78 -4.80 -7.92
N TYR A 39 -2.06 -5.57 -7.11
CA TYR A 39 -1.38 -5.03 -5.94
C TYR A 39 -0.22 -4.09 -6.31
N ARG A 40 0.55 -4.41 -7.35
CA ARG A 40 1.53 -3.50 -7.97
C ARG A 40 0.87 -2.21 -8.46
N ARG A 41 -0.28 -2.28 -9.14
CA ARG A 41 -1.04 -1.09 -9.55
C ARG A 41 -1.48 -0.25 -8.35
N THR A 42 -1.89 -0.88 -7.26
CA THR A 42 -2.19 -0.18 -5.99
C THR A 42 -0.95 0.55 -5.46
N MET A 43 0.20 -0.11 -5.38
CA MET A 43 1.44 0.52 -4.91
C MET A 43 1.85 1.71 -5.79
N GLN A 44 1.71 1.59 -7.11
CA GLN A 44 1.99 2.69 -8.03
C GLN A 44 1.10 3.92 -7.76
N ARG A 45 -0.20 3.70 -7.51
CA ARG A 45 -1.13 4.80 -7.16
C ARG A 45 -0.81 5.45 -5.82
N LEU A 46 -0.36 4.66 -4.85
CA LEU A 46 -0.03 5.17 -3.51
C LEU A 46 1.21 6.07 -3.50
N LEU A 47 2.11 5.95 -4.48
CA LEU A 47 3.27 6.84 -4.59
C LEU A 47 2.89 8.32 -4.76
N ASP A 48 1.74 8.57 -5.39
CA ASP A 48 1.25 9.90 -5.70
C ASP A 48 0.21 10.43 -4.69
N LEU A 49 -0.23 9.60 -3.73
CA LEU A 49 -1.25 9.99 -2.76
C LEU A 49 -0.66 10.93 -1.69
N PRO A 50 -1.14 12.17 -1.54
CA PRO A 50 -0.52 13.18 -0.68
C PRO A 50 -0.96 13.03 0.78
N ILE A 51 -0.61 11.92 1.42
CA ILE A 51 -0.97 11.69 2.83
C ILE A 51 -0.12 12.57 3.76
N ARG A 52 -0.69 12.93 4.90
CA ARG A 52 0.02 13.46 6.08
C ARG A 52 0.41 12.32 7.01
N ILE A 53 -0.51 11.41 7.28
CA ILE A 53 -0.31 10.24 8.15
C ILE A 53 -1.17 9.06 7.66
N GLY A 54 -0.58 7.87 7.66
CA GLY A 54 -1.22 6.62 7.27
C GLY A 54 -1.32 5.63 8.44
N HIS A 55 -2.43 4.91 8.50
CA HIS A 55 -2.66 3.79 9.39
C HIS A 55 -2.88 2.53 8.56
N GLY A 56 -1.92 1.62 8.63
CA GLY A 56 -2.02 0.28 8.06
C GLY A 56 -2.88 -0.65 8.91
N GLY A 57 -3.27 -1.80 8.38
CA GLY A 57 -3.89 -2.88 9.15
C GLY A 57 -2.93 -3.53 10.15
N HIS A 58 -1.62 -3.36 9.94
CA HIS A 58 -0.57 -3.84 10.81
C HIS A 58 0.54 -2.78 11.01
N GLY A 59 1.39 -3.01 12.02
CA GLY A 59 2.55 -2.16 12.29
C GLY A 59 2.17 -0.76 12.82
N PRO A 60 3.17 0.14 12.96
CA PRO A 60 2.94 1.51 13.38
C PRO A 60 2.33 2.36 12.25
N SER A 61 1.80 3.53 12.63
CA SER A 61 1.48 4.60 11.68
C SER A 61 2.72 5.09 10.94
N PHE A 62 2.54 5.58 9.72
CA PHE A 62 3.63 6.02 8.85
C PHE A 62 3.31 7.36 8.18
N ASP A 63 4.35 8.10 7.80
CA ASP A 63 4.20 9.33 7.01
C ASP A 63 4.30 9.05 5.50
N ALA A 64 4.15 10.09 4.67
CA ALA A 64 4.23 9.96 3.22
C ALA A 64 5.59 9.46 2.72
N LYS A 65 6.68 9.82 3.41
CA LYS A 65 8.02 9.36 3.02
C LYS A 65 8.11 7.85 3.24
N ARG A 66 7.69 7.38 4.40
CA ARG A 66 7.70 5.96 4.75
C ARG A 66 6.74 5.16 3.88
N MET A 67 5.55 5.69 3.55
CA MET A 67 4.64 5.07 2.59
C MET A 67 5.31 4.84 1.23
N ARG A 68 6.03 5.85 0.70
CA ARG A 68 6.77 5.71 -0.57
C ARG A 68 7.90 4.69 -0.48
N GLU A 69 8.62 4.62 0.64
CA GLU A 69 9.65 3.60 0.85
C GLU A 69 9.08 2.18 0.80
N ILE A 70 7.96 1.95 1.50
CA ILE A 70 7.28 0.64 1.53
C ILE A 70 6.77 0.27 0.12
N ALA A 71 6.08 1.20 -0.55
CA ALA A 71 5.53 0.98 -1.89
C ALA A 71 6.63 0.68 -2.92
N ASN A 72 7.70 1.48 -2.95
CA ASN A 72 8.85 1.23 -3.85
C ASN A 72 9.57 -0.08 -3.49
N GLY A 73 9.70 -0.41 -2.21
CA GLY A 73 10.28 -1.68 -1.77
C GLY A 73 9.48 -2.89 -2.26
N TYR A 74 8.15 -2.81 -2.25
CA TYR A 74 7.29 -3.84 -2.83
C TYR A 74 7.44 -3.92 -4.34
N LEU A 75 7.40 -2.77 -5.04
CA LEU A 75 7.53 -2.72 -6.50
C LEU A 75 8.87 -3.31 -6.94
N GLY A 76 9.98 -2.91 -6.33
CA GLY A 76 11.31 -3.45 -6.67
C GLY A 76 11.45 -4.96 -6.41
N ARG A 77 10.84 -5.49 -5.34
CA ARG A 77 10.83 -6.94 -5.06
C ARG A 77 10.00 -7.74 -6.07
N THR A 78 8.99 -7.12 -6.66
CA THR A 78 8.03 -7.78 -7.57
C THR A 78 8.24 -7.40 -9.04
N ASP A 79 9.33 -6.69 -9.36
CA ASP A 79 9.70 -6.39 -10.73
C ASP A 79 9.94 -7.67 -11.53
N GLY A 80 9.40 -7.73 -12.75
CA GLY A 80 9.43 -8.92 -13.61
C GLY A 80 8.24 -9.87 -13.44
N ILE A 81 7.38 -9.68 -12.44
CA ILE A 81 6.11 -10.41 -12.29
C ILE A 81 5.01 -9.68 -13.08
N GLY A 82 4.95 -9.95 -14.39
CA GLY A 82 3.79 -9.72 -15.26
C GLY A 82 3.37 -8.27 -15.50
N ALA A 83 3.90 -7.69 -16.59
CA ALA A 83 3.13 -6.77 -17.43
C ALA A 83 1.96 -7.53 -18.08
#